data_AF-A0A960A5C6-F1
#
_entry.id   AF-A0A960A5C6-F1
#
_cell.length_a   1.000
_cell.length_b   1.000
_cell.length_c   1.000
_cell.angle_alpha   90.00
_cell.angle_beta   90.00
_cell.angle_gamma   90.00
#
_symmetry.space_group_name_H-M   'P 1'
#
loop_
_entity.id
_entity.type
_entity.pdbx_description
1 polymer ?
#
loop_
_entity_poly.entity_id
_entity_poly.type
_entity_poly.pdbx_seq_one_letter_code
_entity_poly.pdbx_strand_id
1 'polypeptide(L)' 'MTENSWDVIIAGGGAAGLSAALMLGRSRRRVLVIDAGSPRNRNASHMHGVLG' A
#
# COMPACT_ATOMS: atom_id res chain seq x y z
N MET A 1 -22.10 2.69 -16.65
CA MET A 1 -20.91 2.25 -15.88
C MET A 1 -20.44 3.45 -15.09
N THR A 2 -20.50 3.43 -13.76
CA THR A 2 -19.97 4.53 -12.95
C THR A 2 -18.44 4.48 -13.04
N GLU A 3 -17.82 5.49 -13.63
CA GLU A 3 -16.35 5.63 -13.61
C GLU A 3 -15.90 5.79 -12.16
N ASN A 4 -15.38 4.70 -11.60
CA ASN A 4 -14.72 4.71 -10.31
C ASN A 4 -13.25 5.10 -10.53
N SER A 5 -13.00 6.39 -10.77
CA SER A 5 -11.63 6.87 -10.95
C SER A 5 -10.84 6.75 -9.64
N TRP A 6 -9.56 6.43 -9.78
CA TRP A 6 -8.58 6.46 -8.70
C TRP A 6 -7.75 7.72 -8.84
N ASP A 7 -7.49 8.41 -7.73
CA ASP A 7 -6.61 9.57 -7.71
C ASP A 7 -5.14 9.13 -7.81
N VAL A 8 -4.80 7.99 -7.22
CA VAL A 8 -3.44 7.45 -7.15
C VAL A 8 -3.46 5.93 -7.27
N ILE A 9 -2.51 5.39 -8.05
CA ILE A 9 -2.22 3.96 -8.10
C ILE A 9 -0.83 3.74 -7.51
N ILE A 10 -0.72 2.82 -6.55
CA ILE A 10 0.53 2.42 -5.91
C ILE A 10 0.84 0.98 -6.32
N ALA A 11 2.03 0.78 -6.90
CA ALA A 11 2.56 -0.55 -7.21
C ALA A 11 3.50 -1.02 -6.09
N GLY A 12 3.04 -1.99 -5.30
CA GLY A 12 3.74 -2.60 -4.18
C GLY A 12 3.01 -2.39 -2.85
N GLY A 13 2.61 -3.49 -2.20
CA GLY A 13 1.93 -3.50 -0.89
C GLY A 13 2.87 -3.62 0.31
N GLY A 14 4.16 -3.35 0.14
CA GLY A 14 5.14 -3.36 1.23
C GLY A 14 5.04 -2.12 2.12
N ALA A 15 5.91 -2.04 3.13
CA ALA A 15 5.92 -0.97 4.13
C ALA A 15 5.88 0.45 3.53
N ALA A 16 6.63 0.69 2.44
CA ALA A 16 6.63 1.99 1.76
C ALA A 16 5.29 2.30 1.08
N GLY A 17 4.73 1.34 0.33
CA GLY A 17 3.48 1.52 -0.40
C GLY A 17 2.27 1.69 0.53
N LEU A 18 2.19 0.90 1.60
CA LEU A 18 1.14 1.04 2.61
C LEU A 18 1.27 2.33 3.42
N SER A 19 2.48 2.78 3.74
CA SER A 19 2.70 4.08 4.39
C SER A 19 2.20 5.24 3.52
N ALA A 20 2.51 5.18 2.22
CA ALA A 20 2.02 6.16 1.25
C ALA A 20 0.49 6.10 1.11
N ALA A 21 -0.09 4.91 1.00
CA ALA A 21 -1.54 4.71 0.91
C ALA A 21 -2.25 5.25 2.15
N LEU A 22 -1.70 5.05 3.34
CA LEU A 22 -2.24 5.57 4.59
C LEU A 22 -2.27 7.10 4.59
N MET A 23 -1.16 7.76 4.22
CA MET A 23 -1.11 9.21 4.15
C MET A 23 -2.11 9.78 3.12
N LEU A 24 -2.15 9.19 1.92
CA LEU A 24 -3.05 9.63 0.85
C LEU A 24 -4.52 9.38 1.18
N GLY A 25 -4.83 8.24 1.81
CA GLY A 25 -6.17 7.92 2.30
C GLY A 25 -6.63 8.90 3.39
N ARG A 26 -5.73 9.30 4.29
CA ARG A 26 -5.99 10.38 5.27
C ARG A 26 -6.24 11.73 4.60
N SER A 27 -5.62 11.98 3.44
CA SER A 27 -5.91 13.14 2.59
C SER A 27 -7.16 12.97 1.72
N ARG A 28 -7.99 11.94 1.97
CA ARG A 28 -9.24 11.63 1.26
C ARG A 28 -9.05 11.32 -0.22
N ARG A 29 -7.88 10.83 -0.62
CA ARG A 29 -7.62 10.36 -1.98
C ARG A 29 -8.12 8.93 -2.16
N ARG A 30 -8.73 8.64 -3.30
CA ARG A 30 -9.05 7.27 -3.72
C ARG A 30 -7.78 6.60 -4.22
N VAL A 31 -7.22 5.70 -3.42
CA VAL A 31 -5.96 5.02 -3.73
C VAL A 31 -6.21 3.55 -4.06
N LEU A 32 -5.66 3.08 -5.18
CA LEU A 32 -5.58 1.66 -5.53
C LEU A 32 -4.17 1.16 -5.24
N VAL A 33 -4.03 0.16 -4.37
CA VAL A 33 -2.76 -0.53 -4.12
C VAL A 33 -2.78 -1.87 -4.84
N ILE A 34 -1.76 -2.13 -5.65
CA ILE A 34 -1.58 -3.41 -6.34
C ILE A 34 -0.33 -4.05 -5.78
N ASP A 35 -0.44 -5.27 -5.26
CA ASP A 35 0.69 -6.01 -4.69
C ASP A 35 0.87 -7.38 -5.33
N ALA A 36 2.13 -7.77 -5.53
CA ALA A 36 2.51 -9.06 -6.10
C ALA A 36 2.81 -10.12 -5.02
N GLY A 37 2.64 -9.81 -3.73
CA GLY A 37 2.83 -10.75 -2.64
C GLY A 37 4.28 -11.25 -2.46
N SER A 38 5.26 -10.55 -3.03
CA SER A 38 6.68 -10.96 -3.03
C SER A 38 7.56 -9.95 -2.28
N PRO A 39 7.37 -9.75 -0.96
CA PRO A 39 8.10 -8.74 -0.22
C PRO A 39 9.59 -9.06 -0.11
N ARG A 40 10.43 -8.01 -0.03
CA ARG A 40 11.90 -8.12 0.05
C ARG A 40 12.38 -8.90 1.28
N ASN A 41 11.62 -8.85 2.36
CA ASN A 41 11.94 -9.45 3.64
C ASN A 41 11.18 -10.76 3.90
N ARG A 42 10.64 -11.41 2.87
CA ARG A 42 9.89 -12.68 3.00
C ARG A 42 10.64 -13.81 3.74
N ASN A 43 11.97 -13.76 3.78
CA ASN A 43 12.81 -14.73 4.49
C ASN A 43 13.04 -14.38 5.97
N ALA A 44 12.64 -13.19 6.42
CA ALA A 44 12.74 -12.79 7.81
C ALA A 44 11.55 -13.35 8.60
N SER A 45 11.84 -13.97 9.74
CA SER A 45 10.79 -14.53 10.61
C SER A 45 9.97 -13.46 11.33
N HIS A 46 10.52 -12.25 11.51
CA HIS A 46 9.88 -11.17 12.25
C HIS A 46 10.14 -9.80 11.59
N MET A 47 9.18 -8.90 11.76
CA MET A 47 9.32 -7.47 11.48
C MET A 47 9.18 -6.68 12.78
N HIS A 48 9.94 -5.59 12.90
CA HIS A 48 9.87 -4.66 14.02
C HIS A 48 9.57 -3.25 13.51
N GLY A 49 8.95 -2.41 14.34
CA GLY A 49 8.68 -1.01 13.99
C GLY A 49 7.62 -0.81 12.90
N VAL A 50 6.78 -1.81 12.66
CA VAL A 50 5.61 -1.72 11.77
C VAL A 50 4.34 -1.90 12.60
N LEU A 51 3.26 -1.20 12.23
CA LEU A 51 1.95 -1.43 12.82
C LEU A 51 1.38 -2.75 12.27
N GLY A 52 0.90 -3.62 13.16
CA GLY A 52 0.26 -4.90 12.86
C GLY A 52 -1.25 -4.80 12.89
#